data_AF-A0A2R6GK78-F1
#
_entry.id   AF-A0A2R6GK78-F1
#
_cell.length_a   1.000
_cell.length_b   1.000
_cell.length_c   1.000
_cell.angle_alpha   90.00
_cell.angle_beta   90.00
_cell.angle_gamma   90.00
#
_symmetry.space_group_name_H-M   'P 1'
#
loop_
_entity.id
_entity.type
_entity.pdbx_description
1 polymer ?
#
loop_
_entity_poly.entity_id
_entity_poly.type
_entity_poly.pdbx_seq_one_letter_code
_entity_poly.pdbx_strand_id
1 'polypeptide(L)'
;MRLVQLAVPEHSVPAIERTLEDEGIDYYHTRETSDKEYDTIVHFSVETPNVEPVLDRLYEVGFSSDDHGIIVDVETDLFEEIERDQESESIVGRHARIADAELRTEAENQIMDPYSFALMTVLSALVATVGLILDSAAAIIGAMVIAPLLGPALSSTVGTVVDDQPLFRKGVYYQFAGVLIAVGSATLFAWGLRITSIAPPGKAVADTAQIAQRLSPDILSLILALSAGAAGVLSLATRTKSAIVGVMIAAALVPPAATAGIGLAWGLPVVAVDSGMLVVVNLLAINLAGLGVFWYLGYRPPTWLGVEQTRKTLLKRSAVLLLAILVVSAPLMVNTGAKIQGSQLETRVEDEVRATLDQPQYDEITVRSVQVVKDRSDVTHSPDRVVVVLGIPPGEHYPGLSDLVAEAITERTDRDVGVRVRYIHVAEPVDA
;
A
#
# COMPACT_ATOMS: atom_id res chain seq x y z
N MET A 1 -15.43 10.73 20.63
CA MET A 1 -15.99 11.25 21.90
C MET A 1 -15.17 10.70 23.05
N ARG A 2 -15.27 11.33 24.22
CA ARG A 2 -14.59 10.97 25.45
C ARG A 2 -15.62 11.00 26.58
N LEU A 3 -15.86 9.87 27.24
CA LEU A 3 -16.69 9.84 28.44
C LEU A 3 -15.80 10.24 29.60
N VAL A 4 -16.19 11.31 30.27
CA VAL A 4 -15.55 11.75 31.50
C VAL A 4 -16.45 11.35 32.65
N GLN A 5 -15.89 10.61 33.60
CA GLN A 5 -16.53 10.26 34.87
C GLN A 5 -15.76 10.95 35.98
N LEU A 6 -16.40 11.87 36.71
CA LEU A 6 -15.80 12.59 37.82
C LEU A 6 -16.48 12.17 39.12
N ALA A 7 -15.74 11.52 40.01
CA ALA A 7 -16.15 11.36 41.40
C ALA A 7 -15.90 12.68 42.14
N VAL A 8 -16.96 13.28 42.68
CA VAL A 8 -16.93 14.62 43.29
C VAL A 8 -17.76 14.68 44.58
N PRO A 9 -17.42 15.55 45.53
CA PRO A 9 -18.24 15.83 46.70
C PRO A 9 -19.59 16.47 46.33
N GLU A 10 -20.66 16.21 47.11
CA GLU A 10 -22.01 16.75 46.83
C GLU A 10 -22.05 18.28 46.71
N HIS A 11 -21.15 18.99 47.41
CA HIS A 11 -21.08 20.46 47.39
C HIS A 11 -20.50 21.06 46.10
N SER A 12 -19.74 20.29 45.31
CA SER A 12 -19.14 20.74 44.04
C SER A 12 -20.05 20.51 42.84
N VAL A 13 -21.00 19.59 42.94
CA VAL A 13 -21.95 19.23 41.85
C VAL A 13 -22.62 20.46 41.23
N PRO A 14 -23.22 21.41 41.99
CA PRO A 14 -23.95 22.55 41.38
C PRO A 14 -23.05 23.57 40.65
N ALA A 15 -21.73 23.51 40.85
CA ALA A 15 -20.78 24.34 40.11
C ALA A 15 -20.40 23.66 38.78
N ILE A 16 -20.14 22.35 38.83
CA ILE A 16 -19.86 21.49 37.67
C ILE A 16 -21.05 21.47 36.70
N GLU A 17 -22.27 21.26 37.21
CA GLU A 17 -23.50 21.24 36.41
C GLU A 17 -23.66 22.52 35.58
N ARG A 18 -23.42 23.70 36.19
CA ARG A 18 -23.48 24.99 35.48
C ARG A 18 -22.43 25.12 34.38
N THR A 19 -21.20 24.65 34.63
CA THR A 19 -20.13 24.68 33.61
C THR A 19 -20.46 23.76 32.42
N LEU A 20 -21.11 22.62 32.66
CA LEU A 20 -21.57 21.72 31.61
C LEU A 20 -22.79 22.32 30.85
N GLU A 21 -23.74 22.95 31.54
CA GLU A 21 -24.86 23.68 30.94
C GLU A 21 -24.39 24.86 30.07
N ASP A 22 -23.42 25.66 30.54
CA ASP A 22 -22.86 26.81 29.82
C ASP A 22 -22.13 26.39 28.52
N GLU A 23 -21.54 25.20 28.47
CA GLU A 23 -20.92 24.61 27.28
C GLU A 23 -21.90 23.79 26.41
N GLY A 24 -23.15 23.62 26.85
CA GLY A 24 -24.17 22.85 26.13
C GLY A 24 -23.90 21.34 26.11
N ILE A 25 -23.29 20.80 27.16
CA ILE A 25 -22.90 19.39 27.28
C ILE A 25 -23.96 18.63 28.09
N ASP A 26 -24.53 17.57 27.50
CA ASP A 26 -25.42 16.66 28.20
C ASP A 26 -24.67 15.85 29.28
N TYR A 27 -25.25 15.76 30.47
CA TYR A 27 -24.67 15.07 31.62
C TYR A 27 -25.71 14.29 32.42
N TYR A 28 -25.25 13.29 33.17
CA TYR A 28 -26.05 12.61 34.18
C TYR A 28 -25.19 12.31 35.42
N HIS A 29 -25.79 12.36 36.61
CA HIS A 29 -25.08 12.06 37.85
C HIS A 29 -25.69 10.86 38.58
N THR A 30 -24.86 10.07 39.26
CA THR A 30 -25.28 8.96 40.13
C THR A 30 -24.68 9.16 41.51
N ARG A 31 -25.42 8.89 42.60
CA ARG A 31 -24.83 8.91 43.94
C ARG A 31 -23.91 7.72 44.13
N GLU A 32 -22.71 7.99 44.60
CA GLU A 32 -21.82 6.95 45.11
C GLU A 32 -22.23 6.58 46.55
N THR A 33 -21.97 5.35 46.97
CA THR A 33 -22.31 4.84 48.31
C THR A 33 -21.17 4.09 49.00
N SER A 34 -20.02 3.94 48.34
CA SER A 34 -18.87 3.19 48.83
C SER A 34 -17.87 3.99 49.67
N ASP A 35 -17.76 5.31 49.48
CA ASP A 35 -16.77 6.16 50.18
C ASP A 35 -17.39 7.44 50.78
N LYS A 36 -16.63 8.15 51.62
CA LYS A 36 -17.02 9.38 52.32
C LYS A 36 -16.41 10.67 51.74
N GLU A 37 -15.50 10.54 50.79
CA GLU A 37 -14.81 11.66 50.16
C GLU A 37 -15.52 12.14 48.89
N TYR A 38 -16.21 11.21 48.20
CA TYR A 38 -16.96 11.48 46.97
C TYR A 38 -18.37 10.88 47.08
N ASP A 39 -19.40 11.74 47.06
CA ASP A 39 -20.80 11.34 47.21
C ASP A 39 -21.52 11.17 45.85
N THR A 40 -20.94 11.68 44.76
CA THR A 40 -21.58 11.74 43.43
C THR A 40 -20.58 11.48 42.31
N ILE A 41 -20.97 10.69 41.31
CA ILE A 41 -20.23 10.51 40.06
C ILE A 41 -20.99 11.20 38.93
N VAL A 42 -20.41 12.27 38.39
CA VAL A 42 -20.93 12.99 37.22
C VAL A 42 -20.35 12.38 35.95
N HIS A 43 -21.21 12.08 34.98
CA HIS A 43 -20.88 11.47 33.69
C HIS A 43 -21.27 12.42 32.57
N PHE A 44 -20.36 12.67 31.63
CA PHE A 44 -20.64 13.51 30.46
C PHE A 44 -19.75 13.14 29.26
N SER A 45 -20.29 13.34 28.05
CA SER A 45 -19.62 13.05 26.78
C SER A 45 -19.06 14.33 26.16
N VAL A 46 -17.75 14.35 25.86
CA VAL A 46 -17.07 15.52 25.25
C VAL A 46 -16.42 15.12 23.92
N GLU A 47 -16.38 16.04 22.96
CA GLU A 47 -15.54 15.86 21.76
C GLU A 47 -14.06 15.83 22.14
N THR A 48 -13.27 14.97 21.50
CA THR A 48 -11.82 14.82 21.79
C THR A 48 -11.03 16.14 21.85
N PRO A 49 -11.17 17.12 20.92
CA PRO A 49 -10.47 18.40 21.02
C PRO A 49 -10.94 19.32 22.17
N ASN A 50 -12.12 19.06 22.75
CA ASN A 50 -12.73 19.92 23.76
C ASN A 50 -12.50 19.39 25.19
N VAL A 51 -11.88 18.21 25.37
CA VAL A 51 -11.60 17.64 26.71
C VAL A 51 -10.72 18.54 27.55
N GLU A 52 -9.57 18.99 27.03
CA GLU A 52 -8.66 19.89 27.76
C GLU A 52 -9.35 21.22 28.14
N PRO A 53 -10.00 21.97 27.21
CA PRO A 53 -10.78 23.16 27.54
C PRO A 53 -11.87 22.98 28.60
N VAL A 54 -12.58 21.84 28.60
CA VAL A 54 -13.64 21.56 29.58
C VAL A 54 -13.03 21.22 30.94
N LEU A 55 -11.96 20.41 30.99
CA LEU A 55 -11.25 20.10 32.24
C LEU A 55 -10.64 21.35 32.87
N ASP A 56 -10.00 22.22 32.07
CA ASP A 56 -9.42 23.49 32.55
C ASP A 56 -10.47 24.35 33.28
N ARG A 57 -11.68 24.49 32.72
CA ARG A 57 -12.76 25.22 33.40
C ARG A 57 -13.27 24.52 34.65
N LEU A 58 -13.37 23.19 34.64
CA LEU A 58 -13.79 22.44 35.82
C LEU A 58 -12.79 22.62 36.97
N TYR A 59 -11.49 22.69 36.68
CA TYR A 59 -10.46 23.05 37.67
C TYR A 59 -10.65 24.47 38.24
N GLU A 60 -11.15 25.44 37.44
CA GLU A 60 -11.44 26.80 37.93
C GLU A 60 -12.65 26.88 38.88
N VAL A 61 -13.67 26.05 38.70
CA VAL A 61 -14.88 26.02 39.57
C VAL A 61 -14.78 25.08 40.78
N GLY A 62 -13.66 24.37 40.95
CA GLY A 62 -13.36 23.61 42.18
C GLY A 62 -13.31 22.09 42.04
N PHE A 63 -13.21 21.56 40.82
CA PHE A 63 -12.61 20.23 40.63
C PHE A 63 -11.13 20.32 40.99
N SER A 64 -10.61 19.37 41.76
CA SER A 64 -9.20 19.37 42.20
C SER A 64 -8.37 18.34 41.43
N SER A 65 -7.04 18.51 41.41
CA SER A 65 -6.14 17.48 40.86
C SER A 65 -6.03 16.21 41.72
N ASP A 66 -6.60 16.24 42.93
CA ASP A 66 -6.69 15.10 43.84
C ASP A 66 -8.03 14.35 43.66
N ASP A 67 -9.01 14.93 42.94
CA ASP A 67 -10.32 14.32 42.66
C ASP A 67 -10.22 13.17 41.64
N HIS A 68 -11.02 12.11 41.82
CA HIS A 68 -10.91 10.93 40.98
C HIS A 68 -11.68 11.06 39.65
N GLY A 69 -10.96 11.46 38.59
CA GLY A 69 -11.45 11.48 37.22
C GLY A 69 -11.03 10.26 36.39
N ILE A 70 -11.98 9.60 35.74
CA ILE A 70 -11.74 8.54 34.74
C ILE A 70 -12.17 9.07 33.36
N ILE A 71 -11.23 9.07 32.40
CA ILE A 71 -11.50 9.43 31.01
C ILE A 71 -11.41 8.17 30.15
N VAL A 72 -12.52 7.83 29.48
CA VAL A 72 -12.62 6.63 28.63
C VAL A 72 -12.79 7.05 27.17
N ASP A 73 -12.07 6.37 26.26
CA ASP A 73 -12.32 6.42 24.82
C ASP A 73 -13.74 5.91 24.54
N VAL A 74 -14.67 6.80 24.17
CA VAL A 74 -16.00 6.41 23.70
C VAL A 74 -15.89 6.10 22.22
N GLU A 75 -15.84 4.81 21.90
CA GLU A 75 -15.87 4.31 20.52
C GLU A 75 -17.23 4.59 19.84
N THR A 76 -18.32 4.65 20.60
CA THR A 76 -19.67 4.99 20.12
C THR A 76 -20.52 5.50 21.28
N ASP A 77 -21.20 6.64 21.09
CA ASP A 77 -22.24 7.12 22.01
C ASP A 77 -23.60 6.56 21.56
N LEU A 78 -24.40 6.05 22.50
CA LEU A 78 -25.62 5.27 22.26
C LEU A 78 -26.89 5.97 22.78
N PHE A 79 -26.83 7.28 23.06
CA PHE A 79 -28.03 8.05 23.41
C PHE A 79 -29.08 8.13 22.29
N GLU A 80 -28.74 7.78 21.04
CA GLU A 80 -29.70 7.24 20.06
C GLU A 80 -29.76 5.68 20.14
N GLU A 81 -30.53 5.20 21.12
CA GLU A 81 -31.29 3.93 21.12
C GLU A 81 -30.54 2.58 21.25
N ILE A 82 -29.95 2.36 22.44
CA ILE A 82 -30.10 1.17 23.34
C ILE A 82 -30.03 -0.28 22.76
N GLU A 83 -29.02 -1.04 23.23
CA GLU A 83 -28.96 -2.50 23.53
C GLU A 83 -29.29 -3.53 22.41
N ARG A 84 -28.64 -4.70 22.26
CA ARG A 84 -27.80 -5.57 23.12
C ARG A 84 -27.09 -6.63 22.22
N ASP A 85 -26.20 -7.55 22.63
CA ASP A 85 -25.59 -7.99 23.90
C ASP A 85 -24.09 -8.28 23.64
N GLN A 86 -23.28 -8.53 24.69
CA GLN A 86 -21.82 -8.69 24.60
C GLN A 86 -21.27 -10.14 24.64
N GLU A 87 -22.09 -11.19 24.43
CA GLU A 87 -21.60 -12.59 24.40
C GLU A 87 -21.27 -13.10 22.99
N SER A 88 -20.11 -12.70 22.44
CA SER A 88 -19.40 -13.45 21.37
C SER A 88 -17.97 -12.95 21.14
N GLU A 89 -17.11 -13.05 22.15
CA GLU A 89 -15.68 -13.17 21.86
C GLU A 89 -15.42 -14.51 21.12
N SER A 90 -14.53 -14.47 20.12
CA SER A 90 -13.83 -15.62 19.50
C SER A 90 -14.51 -16.53 18.45
N ILE A 91 -15.73 -16.29 17.96
CA ILE A 91 -16.28 -17.08 16.83
C ILE A 91 -16.16 -16.33 15.49
N VAL A 92 -15.18 -16.71 14.67
CA VAL A 92 -15.10 -16.34 13.25
C VAL A 92 -16.28 -16.97 12.50
N GLY A 93 -17.36 -16.21 12.35
CA GLY A 93 -18.62 -16.65 11.75
C GLY A 93 -19.58 -15.49 11.55
N ARG A 94 -20.75 -15.79 10.98
CA ARG A 94 -21.77 -14.82 10.49
C ARG A 94 -22.35 -13.84 11.53
N HIS A 95 -21.93 -13.94 12.80
CA HIS A 95 -22.40 -13.10 13.92
C HIS A 95 -21.30 -12.20 14.52
N ALA A 96 -20.02 -12.37 14.14
CA ALA A 96 -18.94 -11.46 14.52
C ALA A 96 -18.92 -10.23 13.59
N ARG A 97 -20.05 -9.52 13.51
CA ARG A 97 -20.20 -8.29 12.72
C ARG A 97 -20.53 -7.13 13.66
N ILE A 98 -19.83 -6.02 13.51
CA ILE A 98 -20.22 -4.75 14.12
C ILE A 98 -21.44 -4.15 13.43
N ALA A 99 -22.13 -3.22 14.10
CA ALA A 99 -23.32 -2.57 13.53
C ALA A 99 -22.95 -1.65 12.34
N ASP A 100 -23.88 -1.41 11.41
CA ASP A 100 -23.63 -0.56 10.23
C ASP A 100 -23.18 0.88 10.63
N ALA A 101 -23.74 1.43 11.72
CA ALA A 101 -23.36 2.72 12.27
C ALA A 101 -21.95 2.71 12.88
N GLU A 102 -21.60 1.66 13.63
CA GLU A 102 -20.26 1.48 14.21
C GLU A 102 -19.20 1.29 13.10
N LEU A 103 -19.51 0.48 12.09
CA LEU A 103 -18.66 0.28 10.91
C LEU A 103 -18.43 1.59 10.15
N ARG A 104 -19.46 2.44 10.04
CA ARG A 104 -19.36 3.78 9.44
C ARG A 104 -18.42 4.68 10.24
N THR A 105 -18.58 4.76 11.56
CA THR A 105 -17.74 5.56 12.45
C THR A 105 -16.29 5.09 12.41
N GLU A 106 -16.04 3.79 12.56
CA GLU A 106 -14.69 3.22 12.48
C GLU A 106 -14.06 3.49 11.11
N ALA A 107 -14.83 3.37 10.01
CA ALA A 107 -14.37 3.70 8.67
C ALA A 107 -14.11 5.20 8.43
N GLU A 108 -14.83 6.10 9.10
CA GLU A 108 -14.56 7.54 9.08
C GLU A 108 -13.27 7.87 9.84
N ASN A 109 -13.04 7.22 10.99
CA ASN A 109 -11.82 7.36 11.81
C ASN A 109 -10.54 6.90 11.08
N GLN A 110 -10.65 5.98 10.11
CA GLN A 110 -9.52 5.58 9.26
C GLN A 110 -9.06 6.67 8.26
N ILE A 111 -9.80 7.78 8.10
CA ILE A 111 -9.40 8.91 7.24
C ILE A 111 -8.78 10.02 8.09
N MET A 112 -7.45 10.12 8.05
CA MET A 112 -6.72 11.26 8.62
C MET A 112 -7.19 12.61 8.06
N ASP A 113 -6.95 13.68 8.83
CA ASP A 113 -7.14 15.04 8.34
C ASP A 113 -6.30 15.30 7.05
N PRO A 114 -6.72 16.24 6.18
CA PRO A 114 -6.06 16.46 4.90
C PRO A 114 -4.57 16.78 4.99
N TYR A 115 -4.14 17.43 6.07
CA TYR A 115 -2.77 17.90 6.24
C TYR A 115 -1.85 16.76 6.70
N SER A 116 -2.22 16.04 7.76
CA SER A 116 -1.48 14.85 8.22
C SER A 116 -1.48 13.74 7.17
N PHE A 117 -2.60 13.54 6.47
CA PHE A 117 -2.69 12.61 5.35
C PHE A 117 -1.67 12.93 4.26
N ALA A 118 -1.60 14.19 3.82
CA ALA A 118 -0.63 14.64 2.82
C ALA A 118 0.80 14.50 3.34
N LEU A 119 1.09 14.96 4.55
CA LEU A 119 2.43 14.93 5.15
C LEU A 119 2.96 13.50 5.32
N MET A 120 2.17 12.58 5.88
CA MET A 120 2.54 11.16 6.01
C MET A 120 2.75 10.51 4.64
N THR A 121 1.92 10.85 3.64
CA THR A 121 2.07 10.34 2.26
C THR A 121 3.36 10.85 1.62
N VAL A 122 3.72 12.13 1.81
CA VAL A 122 5.01 12.70 1.37
C VAL A 122 6.17 11.97 2.04
N LEU A 123 6.18 11.91 3.37
CA LEU A 123 7.26 11.27 4.15
C LEU A 123 7.45 9.80 3.76
N SER A 124 6.34 9.05 3.62
CA SER A 124 6.37 7.67 3.14
C SER A 124 6.95 7.56 1.73
N ALA A 125 6.54 8.42 0.79
CA ALA A 125 7.07 8.42 -0.57
C ALA A 125 8.57 8.73 -0.63
N LEU A 126 9.08 9.62 0.24
CA LEU A 126 10.51 9.89 0.41
C LEU A 126 11.24 8.63 0.90
N VAL A 127 10.77 8.00 1.99
CA VAL A 127 11.39 6.79 2.56
C VAL A 127 11.35 5.62 1.56
N ALA A 128 10.25 5.44 0.83
CA ALA A 128 10.15 4.44 -0.23
C ALA A 128 11.14 4.71 -1.37
N THR A 129 11.29 5.96 -1.80
CA THR A 129 12.25 6.34 -2.85
C THR A 129 13.69 6.07 -2.42
N VAL A 130 14.06 6.44 -1.18
CA VAL A 130 15.38 6.10 -0.62
C VAL A 130 15.56 4.58 -0.51
N GLY A 131 14.55 3.86 -0.02
CA GLY A 131 14.58 2.40 0.11
C GLY A 131 14.77 1.67 -1.22
N LEU A 132 14.10 2.12 -2.28
CA LEU A 132 14.24 1.58 -3.63
C LEU A 132 15.60 1.88 -4.26
N ILE A 133 16.18 3.07 -4.02
CA ILE A 133 17.51 3.44 -4.53
C ILE A 133 18.63 2.71 -3.77
N LEU A 134 18.45 2.46 -2.47
CA LEU A 134 19.41 1.74 -1.62
C LEU A 134 19.20 0.21 -1.58
N ASP A 135 18.25 -0.34 -2.35
CA ASP A 135 17.86 -1.77 -2.36
C ASP A 135 17.43 -2.31 -0.97
N SER A 136 16.94 -1.43 -0.09
CA SER A 136 16.63 -1.74 1.31
C SER A 136 15.17 -2.16 1.50
N ALA A 137 14.93 -3.47 1.53
CA ALA A 137 13.62 -4.05 1.83
C ALA A 137 13.03 -3.54 3.16
N ALA A 138 13.86 -3.33 4.19
CA ALA A 138 13.42 -2.82 5.48
C ALA A 138 12.89 -1.37 5.39
N ALA A 139 13.54 -0.49 4.63
CA ALA A 139 13.06 0.87 4.39
C ALA A 139 11.76 0.88 3.55
N ILE A 140 11.66 -0.02 2.56
CA ILE A 140 10.45 -0.19 1.75
C ILE A 140 9.26 -0.63 2.62
N ILE A 141 9.45 -1.59 3.54
CA ILE A 141 8.42 -2.02 4.50
C ILE A 141 8.07 -0.88 5.47
N GLY A 142 9.06 -0.15 5.99
CA GLY A 142 8.82 1.01 6.85
C GLY A 142 7.96 2.08 6.16
N ALA A 143 8.22 2.37 4.89
CA ALA A 143 7.40 3.30 4.10
C ALA A 143 5.94 2.83 3.97
N MET A 144 5.70 1.53 3.72
CA MET A 144 4.34 0.98 3.66
C MET A 144 3.55 1.21 4.96
N VAL A 145 4.20 1.09 6.12
CA VAL A 145 3.57 1.29 7.44
C VAL A 145 3.28 2.77 7.72
N ILE A 146 4.06 3.70 7.18
CA ILE A 146 3.85 5.15 7.38
C ILE A 146 2.66 5.69 6.56
N ALA A 147 2.38 5.12 5.38
CA ALA A 147 1.39 5.71 4.47
C ALA A 147 -0.08 5.42 4.85
N PRO A 148 -0.93 6.43 5.04
CA PRO A 148 -2.34 6.27 5.39
C PRO A 148 -3.23 5.88 4.17
N LEU A 149 -2.71 5.15 3.18
CA LEU A 149 -3.43 4.84 1.93
C LEU A 149 -4.48 3.73 2.09
N LEU A 150 -4.35 2.86 3.10
CA LEU A 150 -5.31 1.76 3.33
C LEU A 150 -6.66 2.28 3.84
N GLY A 151 -6.66 3.23 4.77
CA GLY A 151 -7.88 3.78 5.38
C GLY A 151 -8.90 4.26 4.35
N PRO A 152 -8.56 5.21 3.46
CA PRO A 152 -9.43 5.67 2.37
C PRO A 152 -10.02 4.56 1.48
N ALA A 153 -9.30 3.46 1.26
CA ALA A 153 -9.82 2.30 0.52
C ALA A 153 -10.90 1.56 1.31
N LEU A 154 -10.62 1.27 2.60
CA LEU A 154 -11.60 0.69 3.53
C LEU A 154 -12.84 1.59 3.65
N SER A 155 -12.67 2.89 3.85
CA SER A 155 -13.78 3.85 3.96
C SER A 155 -14.65 3.89 2.71
N SER A 156 -14.05 3.86 1.51
CA SER A 156 -14.84 3.83 0.28
C SER A 156 -15.58 2.49 0.09
N THR A 157 -15.02 1.40 0.60
CA THR A 157 -15.68 0.09 0.60
C THR A 157 -16.86 0.10 1.58
N VAL A 158 -16.69 0.63 2.80
CA VAL A 158 -17.75 0.77 3.79
C VAL A 158 -18.87 1.68 3.29
N GLY A 159 -18.56 2.89 2.81
CA GLY A 159 -19.56 3.80 2.23
C GLY A 159 -20.30 3.21 1.02
N THR A 160 -19.71 2.25 0.32
CA THR A 160 -20.42 1.47 -0.71
C THR A 160 -21.43 0.48 -0.12
N VAL A 161 -21.14 -0.10 1.04
CA VAL A 161 -21.91 -1.17 1.67
C VAL A 161 -23.04 -0.64 2.56
N VAL A 162 -22.84 0.48 3.25
CA VAL A 162 -23.87 1.17 4.06
C VAL A 162 -24.66 2.22 3.26
N ASP A 163 -24.41 2.34 1.95
CA ASP A 163 -24.94 3.35 1.01
C ASP A 163 -24.64 4.83 1.35
N ASP A 164 -23.61 5.07 2.18
CA ASP A 164 -23.09 6.41 2.47
C ASP A 164 -22.26 6.94 1.28
N GLN A 165 -22.93 7.70 0.42
CA GLN A 165 -22.34 8.34 -0.75
C GLN A 165 -21.29 9.43 -0.39
N PRO A 166 -21.49 10.30 0.62
CA PRO A 166 -20.43 11.16 1.17
C PRO A 166 -19.15 10.39 1.54
N LEU A 167 -19.25 9.35 2.36
CA LEU A 167 -18.11 8.54 2.81
C LEU A 167 -17.43 7.81 1.64
N PHE A 168 -18.22 7.24 0.72
CA PHE A 168 -17.71 6.66 -0.52
C PHE A 168 -16.88 7.66 -1.32
N ARG A 169 -17.42 8.86 -1.57
CA ARG A 169 -16.73 9.92 -2.33
C ARG A 169 -15.49 10.44 -1.62
N LYS A 170 -15.53 10.60 -0.30
CA LYS A 170 -14.39 11.00 0.54
C LYS A 170 -13.27 9.97 0.42
N GLY A 171 -13.56 8.68 0.62
CA GLY A 171 -12.57 7.60 0.50
C GLY A 171 -11.97 7.49 -0.91
N VAL A 172 -12.79 7.62 -1.97
CA VAL A 172 -12.28 7.62 -3.37
C VAL A 172 -11.42 8.85 -3.65
N TYR A 173 -11.81 10.03 -3.19
CA TYR A 173 -11.01 11.25 -3.36
C TYR A 173 -9.64 11.13 -2.69
N TYR A 174 -9.59 10.68 -1.43
CA TYR A 174 -8.33 10.48 -0.70
C TYR A 174 -7.46 9.38 -1.32
N GLN A 175 -8.06 8.32 -1.89
CA GLN A 175 -7.32 7.32 -2.68
C GLN A 175 -6.60 7.94 -3.88
N PHE A 176 -7.31 8.68 -4.73
CA PHE A 176 -6.69 9.34 -5.90
C PHE A 176 -5.69 10.43 -5.48
N ALA A 177 -6.03 11.26 -4.50
CA ALA A 177 -5.14 12.30 -3.98
C ALA A 177 -3.87 11.70 -3.37
N GLY A 178 -3.98 10.64 -2.57
CA GLY A 178 -2.84 9.95 -1.95
C GLY A 178 -1.90 9.33 -2.98
N VAL A 179 -2.42 8.69 -4.02
CA VAL A 179 -1.59 8.17 -5.12
C VAL A 179 -0.90 9.30 -5.87
N LEU A 180 -1.59 10.39 -6.19
CA LEU A 180 -1.01 11.54 -6.89
C LEU A 180 0.06 12.26 -6.04
N ILE A 181 -0.16 12.42 -4.73
CA ILE A 181 0.82 12.97 -3.79
C ILE A 181 2.03 12.04 -3.71
N ALA A 182 1.84 10.73 -3.52
CA ALA A 182 2.94 9.78 -3.43
C ALA A 182 3.82 9.76 -4.69
N VAL A 183 3.20 9.65 -5.88
CA VAL A 183 3.91 9.70 -7.17
C VAL A 183 4.59 11.05 -7.38
N GLY A 184 3.90 12.16 -7.08
CA GLY A 184 4.43 13.52 -7.24
C GLY A 184 5.63 13.79 -6.33
N SER A 185 5.53 13.48 -5.04
CA SER A 185 6.61 13.61 -4.06
C SER A 185 7.81 12.73 -4.40
N ALA A 186 7.57 11.46 -4.77
CA ALA A 186 8.63 10.58 -5.25
C ALA A 186 9.30 11.14 -6.51
N THR A 187 8.53 11.65 -7.49
CA THR A 187 9.07 12.26 -8.72
C THR A 187 9.95 13.47 -8.40
N LEU A 188 9.45 14.42 -7.60
CA LEU A 188 10.18 15.64 -7.25
C LEU A 188 11.47 15.34 -6.48
N PHE A 189 11.40 14.43 -5.50
CA PHE A 189 12.55 14.06 -4.70
C PHE A 189 13.59 13.27 -5.50
N ALA A 190 13.16 12.28 -6.27
CA ALA A 190 14.05 11.48 -7.10
C ALA A 190 14.71 12.35 -8.21
N TRP A 191 13.98 13.32 -8.77
CA TRP A 191 14.52 14.32 -9.69
C TRP A 191 15.55 15.25 -9.02
N GLY A 192 15.31 15.65 -7.76
CA GLY A 192 16.29 16.37 -6.94
C GLY A 192 17.58 15.58 -6.71
N LEU A 193 17.48 14.29 -6.37
CA LEU A 193 18.62 13.38 -6.23
C LEU A 193 19.40 13.20 -7.54
N ARG A 194 18.69 13.18 -8.68
CA ARG A 194 19.29 13.13 -10.02
C ARG A 194 20.09 14.40 -10.36
N ILE A 195 19.55 15.59 -10.07
CA ILE A 195 20.24 16.88 -10.33
C ILE A 195 21.46 17.05 -9.43
N THR A 196 21.30 16.76 -8.14
CA THR A 196 22.37 16.95 -7.13
C THR A 196 23.53 15.95 -7.27
N SER A 197 23.43 14.95 -8.14
CA SER A 197 24.44 13.90 -8.35
C SER A 197 24.79 13.11 -7.07
N ILE A 198 23.88 13.10 -6.09
CA ILE A 198 23.99 12.31 -4.85
C ILE A 198 23.70 10.83 -5.13
N ALA A 199 22.92 10.54 -6.17
CA ALA A 199 22.72 9.18 -6.68
C ALA A 199 24.03 8.62 -7.29
N PRO A 200 24.43 7.37 -7.00
CA PRO A 200 25.69 6.80 -7.49
C PRO A 200 25.84 6.85 -9.02
N PRO A 201 26.86 7.55 -9.56
CA PRO A 201 27.05 7.63 -11.00
C PRO A 201 27.38 6.24 -11.58
N GLY A 202 26.53 5.76 -12.49
CA GLY A 202 26.75 4.51 -13.22
C GLY A 202 25.87 3.32 -12.83
N LYS A 203 25.09 3.39 -11.74
CA LYS A 203 23.98 2.43 -11.52
C LYS A 203 22.75 2.93 -12.27
N ALA A 204 22.27 2.18 -13.26
CA ALA A 204 20.94 2.43 -13.78
C ALA A 204 19.93 2.07 -12.70
N VAL A 205 19.04 3.00 -12.33
CA VAL A 205 18.04 2.80 -11.27
C VAL A 205 17.04 1.69 -11.62
N ALA A 206 16.99 1.27 -12.89
CA ALA A 206 16.24 0.10 -13.35
C ALA A 206 16.88 -1.26 -13.02
N ASP A 207 18.16 -1.30 -12.63
CA ASP A 207 18.91 -2.55 -12.38
C ASP A 207 18.94 -2.93 -10.88
N THR A 208 18.34 -2.10 -10.01
CA THR A 208 18.16 -2.41 -8.58
C THR A 208 17.11 -3.52 -8.42
N ALA A 209 17.43 -4.58 -7.69
CA ALA A 209 16.59 -5.79 -7.63
C ALA A 209 15.17 -5.51 -7.12
N GLN A 210 15.02 -4.61 -6.14
CA GLN A 210 13.71 -4.17 -5.64
C GLN A 210 12.86 -3.43 -6.68
N ILE A 211 13.46 -2.80 -7.70
CA ILE A 211 12.73 -2.15 -8.80
C ILE A 211 12.38 -3.17 -9.88
N ALA A 212 13.31 -4.06 -10.24
CA ALA A 212 13.06 -5.17 -11.18
C ALA A 212 11.89 -6.08 -10.73
N GLN A 213 11.82 -6.40 -9.43
CA GLN A 213 10.72 -7.19 -8.85
C GLN A 213 9.34 -6.51 -8.91
N ARG A 214 9.28 -5.19 -9.13
CA ARG A 214 8.02 -4.42 -9.27
C ARG A 214 7.63 -4.17 -10.74
N LEU A 215 8.53 -4.45 -11.68
CA LEU A 215 8.33 -4.26 -13.13
C LEU A 215 7.69 -5.46 -13.85
N SER A 216 7.48 -6.56 -13.14
CA SER A 216 6.79 -7.77 -13.61
C SER A 216 5.53 -7.98 -12.75
N PRO A 217 4.43 -7.28 -13.04
CA PRO A 217 3.17 -7.48 -12.34
C PRO A 217 2.64 -8.90 -12.61
N ASP A 218 2.51 -9.67 -11.54
CA ASP A 218 2.21 -11.09 -11.56
C ASP A 218 0.82 -11.38 -10.96
N ILE A 219 0.22 -12.51 -11.33
CA ILE A 219 -1.07 -12.96 -10.79
C ILE A 219 -0.98 -13.13 -9.26
N LEU A 220 0.19 -13.51 -8.73
CA LEU A 220 0.42 -13.61 -7.29
C LEU A 220 0.33 -12.25 -6.57
N SER A 221 0.71 -11.11 -7.19
CA SER A 221 0.53 -9.80 -6.56
C SER A 221 -0.94 -9.38 -6.49
N LEU A 222 -1.75 -9.77 -7.48
CA LEU A 222 -3.20 -9.58 -7.43
C LEU A 222 -3.83 -10.42 -6.30
N ILE A 223 -3.41 -11.68 -6.14
CA ILE A 223 -3.87 -12.53 -5.03
C ILE A 223 -3.49 -11.90 -3.68
N LEU A 224 -2.27 -11.37 -3.56
CA LEU A 224 -1.83 -10.67 -2.34
C LEU A 224 -2.67 -9.43 -2.05
N ALA A 225 -2.94 -8.58 -3.05
CA ALA A 225 -3.77 -7.37 -2.90
C ALA A 225 -5.23 -7.70 -2.55
N LEU A 226 -5.81 -8.75 -3.15
CA LEU A 226 -7.14 -9.26 -2.78
C LEU A 226 -7.15 -9.78 -1.33
N SER A 227 -6.12 -10.52 -0.93
CA SER A 227 -5.99 -11.07 0.43
C SER A 227 -5.81 -9.96 1.47
N ALA A 228 -5.03 -8.94 1.15
CA ALA A 228 -4.86 -7.74 1.97
C ALA A 228 -6.18 -6.97 2.13
N GLY A 229 -6.90 -6.68 1.04
CA GLY A 229 -8.20 -6.01 1.11
C GLY A 229 -9.24 -6.80 1.89
N ALA A 230 -9.27 -8.13 1.73
CA ALA A 230 -10.13 -9.02 2.49
C ALA A 230 -9.81 -8.98 4.00
N ALA A 231 -8.53 -9.08 4.36
CA ALA A 231 -8.06 -9.02 5.75
C ALA A 231 -8.29 -7.64 6.39
N GLY A 232 -8.11 -6.55 5.65
CA GLY A 232 -8.35 -5.19 6.12
C GLY A 232 -9.83 -4.93 6.43
N VAL A 233 -10.72 -5.35 5.54
CA VAL A 233 -12.17 -5.26 5.79
C VAL A 233 -12.61 -6.19 6.92
N LEU A 234 -12.06 -7.41 7.01
CA LEU A 234 -12.39 -8.32 8.11
C LEU A 234 -11.95 -7.73 9.46
N SER A 235 -10.71 -7.21 9.54
CA SER A 235 -10.16 -6.53 10.72
C SER A 235 -11.06 -5.39 11.21
N LEU A 236 -11.55 -4.57 10.28
CA LEU A 236 -12.51 -3.48 10.54
C LEU A 236 -13.86 -4.03 11.05
N ALA A 237 -14.38 -5.08 10.41
CA ALA A 237 -15.68 -5.66 10.73
C ALA A 237 -15.71 -6.50 12.02
N THR A 238 -14.56 -6.94 12.55
CA THR A 238 -14.42 -7.81 13.72
C THR A 238 -13.69 -7.14 14.91
N ARG A 239 -13.66 -5.80 14.98
CA ARG A 239 -12.95 -5.00 16.01
C ARG A 239 -11.47 -5.36 16.24
N THR A 240 -10.83 -6.04 15.28
CA THR A 240 -9.50 -6.65 15.48
C THR A 240 -8.39 -5.68 15.04
N LYS A 241 -8.13 -4.66 15.86
CA LYS A 241 -7.22 -3.52 15.54
C LYS A 241 -5.78 -3.94 15.19
N SER A 242 -5.31 -5.08 15.71
CA SER A 242 -3.92 -5.56 15.53
C SER A 242 -3.57 -5.96 14.07
N ALA A 243 -4.55 -6.36 13.25
CA ALA A 243 -4.28 -6.88 11.91
C ALA A 243 -3.93 -5.79 10.86
N ILE A 244 -4.28 -4.52 11.12
CA ILE A 244 -4.22 -3.43 10.14
C ILE A 244 -2.78 -3.20 9.62
N VAL A 245 -1.77 -3.25 10.49
CA VAL A 245 -0.36 -3.02 10.10
C VAL A 245 0.13 -4.07 9.09
N GLY A 246 -0.23 -5.35 9.27
CA GLY A 246 0.13 -6.41 8.33
C GLY A 246 -0.54 -6.22 6.96
N VAL A 247 -1.77 -5.71 6.94
CA VAL A 247 -2.50 -5.38 5.71
C VAL A 247 -1.84 -4.24 4.95
N MET A 248 -1.34 -3.20 5.64
CA MET A 248 -0.64 -2.08 5.00
C MET A 248 0.62 -2.54 4.25
N ILE A 249 1.36 -3.51 4.82
CA ILE A 249 2.53 -4.12 4.18
C ILE A 249 2.11 -4.94 2.95
N ALA A 250 1.09 -5.79 3.08
CA ALA A 250 0.62 -6.66 1.99
C ALA A 250 -0.05 -5.90 0.82
N ALA A 251 -0.74 -4.80 1.11
CA ALA A 251 -1.41 -3.95 0.12
C ALA A 251 -0.43 -3.30 -0.88
N ALA A 252 0.83 -3.08 -0.46
CA ALA A 252 1.94 -2.66 -1.31
C ALA A 252 1.64 -1.49 -2.26
N LEU A 253 0.92 -0.47 -1.79
CA LEU A 253 0.53 0.70 -2.60
C LEU A 253 1.68 1.70 -2.77
N VAL A 254 2.47 1.95 -1.72
CA VAL A 254 3.56 2.96 -1.73
C VAL A 254 4.70 2.60 -2.68
N PRO A 255 5.29 1.38 -2.67
CA PRO A 255 6.48 1.12 -3.46
C PRO A 255 6.23 1.27 -4.97
N PRO A 256 5.15 0.73 -5.58
CA PRO A 256 4.87 0.96 -6.99
C PRO A 256 4.57 2.43 -7.32
N ALA A 257 3.99 3.21 -6.39
CA ALA A 257 3.84 4.66 -6.57
C ALA A 257 5.19 5.39 -6.57
N ALA A 258 6.11 5.00 -5.68
CA ALA A 258 7.47 5.51 -5.65
C ALA A 258 8.29 5.08 -6.89
N THR A 259 8.19 3.81 -7.31
CA THR A 259 8.82 3.32 -8.56
C THR A 259 8.26 4.05 -9.79
N ALA A 260 6.96 4.36 -9.81
CA ALA A 260 6.36 5.16 -10.88
C ALA A 260 6.95 6.58 -10.90
N GLY A 261 7.09 7.23 -9.75
CA GLY A 261 7.71 8.56 -9.64
C GLY A 261 9.20 8.57 -10.00
N ILE A 262 9.95 7.54 -9.62
CA ILE A 262 11.34 7.32 -10.08
C ILE A 262 11.38 7.16 -11.61
N GLY A 263 10.46 6.38 -12.19
CA GLY A 263 10.33 6.22 -13.64
C GLY A 263 10.13 7.56 -14.36
N LEU A 264 9.24 8.41 -13.85
CA LEU A 264 9.02 9.77 -14.35
C LEU A 264 10.29 10.64 -14.22
N ALA A 265 10.95 10.62 -13.05
CA ALA A 265 12.15 11.42 -12.78
C ALA A 265 13.37 11.02 -13.63
N TRP A 266 13.49 9.74 -14.03
CA TRP A 266 14.55 9.26 -14.92
C TRP A 266 14.20 9.37 -16.41
N GLY A 267 12.93 9.62 -16.76
CA GLY A 267 12.47 9.61 -18.16
C GLY A 267 12.29 8.20 -18.71
N LEU A 268 11.90 7.25 -17.86
CA LEU A 268 11.63 5.86 -18.18
C LEU A 268 10.10 5.63 -18.22
N PRO A 269 9.41 5.94 -19.33
CA PRO A 269 7.95 5.91 -19.40
C PRO A 269 7.38 4.50 -19.16
N VAL A 270 8.07 3.45 -19.61
CA VAL A 270 7.67 2.06 -19.35
C VAL A 270 7.64 1.75 -17.86
N VAL A 271 8.68 2.14 -17.11
CA VAL A 271 8.76 1.96 -15.65
C VAL A 271 7.66 2.73 -14.94
N ALA A 272 7.39 3.96 -15.38
CA ALA A 272 6.33 4.80 -14.84
C ALA A 272 4.93 4.19 -15.05
N VAL A 273 4.64 3.73 -16.27
CA VAL A 273 3.34 3.15 -16.64
C VAL A 273 3.12 1.80 -15.97
N ASP A 274 4.08 0.87 -16.05
CA ASP A 274 3.93 -0.48 -15.48
C ASP A 274 3.72 -0.42 -13.95
N SER A 275 4.53 0.41 -13.26
CA SER A 275 4.43 0.57 -11.81
C SER A 275 3.15 1.32 -11.40
N GLY A 276 2.75 2.34 -12.17
CA GLY A 276 1.51 3.08 -11.95
C GLY A 276 0.26 2.21 -12.16
N MET A 277 0.26 1.34 -13.18
CA MET A 277 -0.80 0.35 -13.38
C MET A 277 -0.87 -0.64 -12.21
N LEU A 278 0.25 -1.07 -11.64
CA LEU A 278 0.27 -1.92 -10.44
C LEU A 278 -0.37 -1.22 -9.22
N VAL A 279 -0.14 0.09 -9.01
CA VAL A 279 -0.87 0.86 -7.97
C VAL A 279 -2.38 0.79 -8.19
N VAL A 280 -2.83 1.06 -9.42
CA VAL A 280 -4.25 1.07 -9.78
C VAL A 280 -4.89 -0.32 -9.60
N VAL A 281 -4.22 -1.39 -10.05
CA VAL A 281 -4.70 -2.76 -9.89
C VAL A 281 -4.80 -3.14 -8.41
N ASN A 282 -3.78 -2.87 -7.59
CA ASN A 282 -3.82 -3.15 -6.15
C ASN A 282 -4.96 -2.41 -5.46
N LEU A 283 -5.14 -1.13 -5.77
CA LEU A 283 -6.19 -0.28 -5.20
C LEU A 283 -7.60 -0.75 -5.59
N LEU A 284 -7.82 -1.11 -6.86
CA LEU A 284 -9.09 -1.70 -7.30
C LEU A 284 -9.34 -3.08 -6.67
N ALA A 285 -8.29 -3.90 -6.53
CA ALA A 285 -8.36 -5.23 -5.92
C ALA A 285 -8.72 -5.17 -4.44
N ILE A 286 -8.13 -4.24 -3.67
CA ILE A 286 -8.45 -4.02 -2.25
C ILE A 286 -9.94 -3.70 -2.07
N ASN A 287 -10.47 -2.76 -2.88
CA ASN A 287 -11.88 -2.40 -2.86
C ASN A 287 -12.79 -3.57 -3.26
N LEU A 288 -12.45 -4.31 -4.32
CA LEU A 288 -13.22 -5.47 -4.79
C LEU A 288 -13.27 -6.59 -3.73
N ALA A 289 -12.12 -6.92 -3.12
CA ALA A 289 -12.04 -7.91 -2.07
C ALA A 289 -12.86 -7.50 -0.83
N GLY A 290 -12.78 -6.21 -0.46
CA GLY A 290 -13.57 -5.65 0.61
C GLY A 290 -15.08 -5.79 0.39
N LEU A 291 -15.58 -5.49 -0.81
CA LEU A 291 -16.99 -5.74 -1.16
C LEU A 291 -17.35 -7.24 -1.09
N GLY A 292 -16.43 -8.11 -1.50
CA GLY A 292 -16.59 -9.57 -1.38
C GLY A 292 -16.73 -10.05 0.07
N VAL A 293 -15.88 -9.54 0.97
CA VAL A 293 -15.94 -9.88 2.40
C VAL A 293 -17.20 -9.32 3.07
N PHE A 294 -17.56 -8.06 2.81
CA PHE A 294 -18.80 -7.50 3.36
C PHE A 294 -20.05 -8.26 2.86
N TRP A 295 -20.07 -8.69 1.60
CA TRP A 295 -21.12 -9.55 1.07
C TRP A 295 -21.17 -10.93 1.75
N TYR A 296 -20.01 -11.54 2.02
CA TYR A 296 -19.90 -12.80 2.77
C TYR A 296 -20.36 -12.68 4.23
N LEU A 297 -19.98 -11.60 4.92
CA LEU A 297 -20.42 -11.26 6.27
C LEU A 297 -21.91 -10.86 6.33
N GLY A 298 -22.55 -10.66 5.16
CA GLY A 298 -23.98 -10.42 5.05
C GLY A 298 -24.41 -8.98 5.29
N TYR A 299 -23.48 -8.01 5.26
CA TYR A 299 -23.81 -6.59 5.23
C TYR A 299 -24.61 -6.26 3.97
N ARG A 300 -25.63 -5.40 4.12
CA ARG A 300 -26.55 -5.02 3.05
C ARG A 300 -26.96 -3.57 3.27
N PRO A 301 -26.92 -2.69 2.25
CA PRO A 301 -27.26 -1.29 2.43
C PRO A 301 -28.71 -1.15 2.94
N PRO A 302 -28.93 -0.56 4.14
CA PRO A 302 -30.25 -0.47 4.74
C PRO A 302 -31.07 0.61 4.03
N THR A 303 -31.95 0.19 3.10
CA THR A 303 -32.87 1.11 2.42
C THR A 303 -34.18 1.17 3.21
N TRP A 304 -34.52 2.33 3.76
CA TRP A 304 -35.77 2.59 4.50
C TRP A 304 -37.05 2.35 3.65
N LEU A 305 -36.91 2.23 2.33
CA LEU A 305 -37.97 1.87 1.38
C LEU A 305 -37.65 0.51 0.76
N GLY A 306 -38.18 -0.55 1.37
CA GLY A 306 -37.88 -1.93 0.98
C GLY A 306 -38.53 -2.34 -0.35
N VAL A 307 -37.73 -2.49 -1.41
CA VAL A 307 -37.97 -3.38 -2.57
C VAL A 307 -36.69 -3.62 -3.36
N GLU A 308 -36.22 -4.87 -3.41
CA GLU A 308 -35.40 -5.59 -4.42
C GLU A 308 -34.19 -4.93 -5.15
N GLN A 309 -33.89 -3.64 -4.98
CA GLN A 309 -32.79 -2.94 -5.65
C GLN A 309 -31.45 -3.11 -4.92
N THR A 310 -31.48 -3.48 -3.65
CA THR A 310 -30.35 -3.59 -2.71
C THR A 310 -29.19 -4.45 -3.22
N ARG A 311 -29.47 -5.58 -3.90
CA ARG A 311 -28.41 -6.43 -4.51
C ARG A 311 -27.75 -5.77 -5.73
N LYS A 312 -28.48 -4.94 -6.48
CA LYS A 312 -28.03 -4.41 -7.78
C LYS A 312 -26.92 -3.38 -7.62
N THR A 313 -26.91 -2.58 -6.56
CA THR A 313 -25.85 -1.58 -6.32
C THR A 313 -24.50 -2.24 -6.03
N LEU A 314 -24.45 -3.22 -5.12
CA LEU A 314 -23.23 -3.98 -4.83
C LEU A 314 -22.76 -4.76 -6.06
N LEU A 315 -23.62 -5.56 -6.69
CA LEU A 315 -23.27 -6.32 -7.91
C LEU A 315 -22.79 -5.41 -9.05
N LYS A 316 -23.43 -4.26 -9.27
CA LYS A 316 -23.01 -3.29 -10.29
C LYS A 316 -21.63 -2.68 -9.97
N ARG A 317 -21.37 -2.28 -8.72
CA ARG A 317 -20.06 -1.74 -8.32
C ARG A 317 -18.97 -2.80 -8.39
N SER A 318 -19.21 -4.02 -7.88
CA SER A 318 -18.26 -5.14 -8.02
C SER A 318 -17.99 -5.51 -9.47
N ALA A 319 -19.01 -5.50 -10.34
CA ALA A 319 -18.83 -5.74 -11.78
C ALA A 319 -18.04 -4.61 -12.46
N VAL A 320 -18.25 -3.34 -12.07
CA VAL A 320 -17.47 -2.20 -12.56
C VAL A 320 -16.01 -2.29 -12.10
N LEU A 321 -15.75 -2.67 -10.84
CA LEU A 321 -14.38 -2.89 -10.34
C LEU A 321 -13.69 -4.07 -11.04
N LEU A 322 -14.38 -5.21 -11.22
CA LEU A 322 -13.88 -6.34 -11.99
C LEU A 322 -13.54 -5.96 -13.43
N LEU A 323 -14.43 -5.21 -14.09
CA LEU A 323 -14.19 -4.71 -15.45
C LEU A 323 -13.01 -3.72 -15.49
N ALA A 324 -12.90 -2.82 -14.51
CA ALA A 324 -11.79 -1.89 -14.41
C ALA A 324 -10.45 -2.61 -14.20
N ILE A 325 -10.40 -3.63 -13.32
CA ILE A 325 -9.22 -4.49 -13.15
C ILE A 325 -8.88 -5.19 -14.47
N LEU A 326 -9.86 -5.80 -15.15
CA LEU A 326 -9.62 -6.51 -16.40
C LEU A 326 -9.11 -5.57 -17.51
N VAL A 327 -9.66 -4.35 -17.61
CA VAL A 327 -9.22 -3.33 -18.57
C VAL A 327 -7.82 -2.79 -18.26
N VAL A 328 -7.47 -2.56 -16.98
CA VAL A 328 -6.13 -2.08 -16.59
C VAL A 328 -5.08 -3.21 -16.66
N SER A 329 -5.48 -4.46 -16.40
CA SER A 329 -4.60 -5.63 -16.48
C SER A 329 -4.38 -6.15 -17.91
N ALA A 330 -5.24 -5.81 -18.88
CA ALA A 330 -5.09 -6.27 -20.26
C ALA A 330 -3.81 -5.73 -20.96
N PRO A 331 -3.48 -4.41 -20.91
CA PRO A 331 -2.19 -3.89 -21.38
C PRO A 331 -0.99 -4.55 -20.69
N LEU A 332 -1.12 -4.81 -19.39
CA LEU A 332 -0.15 -5.53 -18.57
C LEU A 332 0.16 -6.92 -19.11
N MET A 333 -0.88 -7.70 -19.42
CA MET A 333 -0.73 -9.06 -19.95
C MET A 333 -0.04 -9.08 -21.33
N VAL A 334 -0.35 -8.09 -22.18
CA VAL A 334 0.28 -7.94 -23.51
C VAL A 334 1.75 -7.55 -23.39
N ASN A 335 2.09 -6.55 -22.56
CA ASN A 335 3.48 -6.13 -22.33
C ASN A 335 4.30 -7.24 -21.63
N THR A 336 3.73 -7.95 -20.67
CA THR A 336 4.38 -9.08 -19.98
C THR A 336 4.65 -10.24 -20.94
N GLY A 337 3.76 -10.53 -21.88
CA GLY A 337 4.00 -11.55 -22.92
C GLY A 337 5.24 -11.25 -23.77
N ALA A 338 5.47 -9.98 -24.13
CA ALA A 338 6.67 -9.55 -24.85
C ALA A 338 7.95 -9.62 -23.97
N LYS A 339 7.85 -9.31 -22.67
CA LYS A 339 8.96 -9.45 -21.71
C LYS A 339 9.38 -10.91 -21.50
N ILE A 340 8.42 -11.83 -21.37
CA ILE A 340 8.67 -13.28 -21.21
C ILE A 340 9.40 -13.85 -22.45
N GLN A 341 8.99 -13.45 -23.66
CA GLN A 341 9.70 -13.84 -24.89
C GLN A 341 11.14 -13.33 -24.93
N GLY A 342 11.39 -12.12 -24.40
CA GLY A 342 12.74 -11.57 -24.25
C GLY A 342 13.62 -12.37 -23.28
N SER A 343 13.09 -12.76 -22.12
CA SER A 343 13.84 -13.60 -21.16
C SER A 343 14.13 -15.01 -21.69
N GLN A 344 13.17 -15.64 -22.39
CA GLN A 344 13.40 -16.94 -23.05
C GLN A 344 14.37 -16.88 -24.24
N LEU A 345 14.57 -15.70 -24.81
CA LEU A 345 15.59 -15.44 -25.83
C LEU A 345 16.96 -15.28 -25.15
N GLU A 346 17.05 -14.54 -24.05
CA GLU A 346 18.27 -14.36 -23.26
C GLU A 346 18.81 -15.70 -22.73
N THR A 347 17.97 -16.55 -22.14
CA THR A 347 18.40 -17.91 -21.72
C THR A 347 18.86 -18.76 -22.90
N ARG A 348 18.15 -18.75 -24.04
CA ARG A 348 18.57 -19.50 -25.24
C ARG A 348 19.89 -19.01 -25.82
N VAL A 349 20.12 -17.69 -25.84
CA VAL A 349 21.37 -17.09 -26.29
C VAL A 349 22.50 -17.40 -25.30
N GLU A 350 22.24 -17.42 -23.99
CA GLU A 350 23.22 -17.81 -22.97
C GLU A 350 23.62 -19.29 -23.07
N ASP A 351 22.65 -20.19 -23.24
CA ASP A 351 22.88 -21.62 -23.44
C ASP A 351 23.65 -21.89 -24.74
N GLU A 352 23.33 -21.18 -25.84
CA GLU A 352 24.02 -21.32 -27.12
C GLU A 352 25.46 -20.80 -27.08
N VAL A 353 25.68 -19.64 -26.43
CA VAL A 353 27.02 -19.08 -26.21
C VAL A 353 27.88 -20.04 -25.38
N ARG A 354 27.32 -20.67 -24.34
CA ARG A 354 28.01 -21.72 -23.59
C ARG A 354 28.32 -22.93 -24.45
N ALA A 355 27.34 -23.49 -25.17
CA ALA A 355 27.54 -24.66 -26.04
C ALA A 355 28.57 -24.43 -27.17
N THR A 356 28.66 -23.19 -27.66
CA THR A 356 29.66 -22.80 -28.68
C THR A 356 31.07 -22.73 -28.11
N LEU A 357 31.21 -22.37 -26.83
CA LEU A 357 32.49 -22.22 -26.12
C LEU A 357 32.95 -23.48 -25.37
N ASP A 358 32.09 -24.48 -25.20
CA ASP A 358 32.37 -25.81 -24.62
C ASP A 358 33.14 -26.73 -25.61
N GLN A 359 34.00 -26.15 -26.45
CA GLN A 359 34.80 -26.87 -27.44
C GLN A 359 36.27 -26.92 -27.01
N PRO A 360 37.03 -28.02 -27.26
CA PRO A 360 38.42 -28.19 -26.78
C PRO A 360 39.46 -27.16 -27.25
N GLN A 361 39.05 -26.20 -28.09
CA GLN A 361 39.84 -25.07 -28.58
C GLN A 361 39.61 -23.77 -27.77
N TYR A 362 38.69 -23.80 -26.80
CA TYR A 362 38.25 -22.66 -25.99
C TYR A 362 38.18 -22.96 -24.48
N ASP A 363 38.71 -24.09 -24.00
CA ASP A 363 38.67 -24.53 -22.59
C ASP A 363 39.18 -23.47 -21.58
N GLU A 364 40.06 -22.54 -22.00
CA GLU A 364 40.58 -21.45 -21.16
C GLU A 364 39.67 -20.19 -21.12
N ILE A 365 38.55 -20.17 -21.86
CA ILE A 365 37.62 -19.03 -21.94
C ILE A 365 36.44 -19.21 -20.97
N THR A 366 36.37 -18.40 -19.93
CA THR A 366 35.24 -18.43 -18.98
C THR A 366 34.14 -17.43 -19.39
N VAL A 367 32.92 -17.91 -19.67
CA VAL A 367 31.74 -17.05 -19.87
C VAL A 367 31.36 -16.39 -18.54
N ARG A 368 31.60 -15.07 -18.41
CA ARG A 368 31.33 -14.30 -17.18
C ARG A 368 29.90 -13.80 -17.11
N SER A 369 29.36 -13.31 -18.23
CA SER A 369 27.95 -12.98 -18.38
C SER A 369 27.57 -12.81 -19.85
N VAL A 370 26.33 -13.20 -20.18
CA VAL A 370 25.67 -12.85 -21.43
C VAL A 370 24.60 -11.82 -21.09
N GLN A 371 24.54 -10.72 -21.84
CA GLN A 371 23.55 -9.65 -21.62
C GLN A 371 22.88 -9.29 -22.95
N VAL A 372 21.58 -9.50 -23.05
CA VAL A 372 20.79 -9.08 -24.22
C VAL A 372 20.40 -7.61 -24.05
N VAL A 373 21.11 -6.73 -24.74
CA VAL A 373 20.93 -5.28 -24.62
C VAL A 373 19.86 -4.81 -25.61
N LYS A 374 18.61 -4.84 -25.15
CA LYS A 374 17.50 -4.20 -25.88
C LYS A 374 17.54 -2.67 -25.71
N ASP A 375 17.36 -1.93 -26.80
CA ASP A 375 17.14 -0.49 -26.72
C ASP A 375 15.81 -0.22 -26.00
N ARG A 376 15.89 0.42 -24.83
CA ARG A 376 14.73 0.65 -23.94
C ARG A 376 13.82 1.79 -24.45
N SER A 377 14.14 2.41 -25.59
CA SER A 377 13.33 3.50 -26.19
C SER A 377 12.23 3.03 -27.15
N ASP A 378 12.31 1.81 -27.69
CA ASP A 378 11.36 1.29 -28.68
C ASP A 378 10.74 -0.05 -28.24
N VAL A 379 9.43 -0.03 -27.99
CA VAL A 379 8.65 -1.20 -27.54
C VAL A 379 8.31 -2.14 -28.71
N THR A 380 8.33 -1.63 -29.95
CA THR A 380 7.84 -2.30 -31.16
C THR A 380 8.86 -3.19 -31.87
N HIS A 381 10.16 -3.00 -31.62
CA HIS A 381 11.23 -3.77 -32.28
C HIS A 381 11.76 -4.94 -31.44
N SER A 382 12.43 -5.89 -32.10
CA SER A 382 13.17 -7.00 -31.47
C SER A 382 14.49 -6.49 -30.85
N PRO A 383 15.19 -7.26 -30.00
CA PRO A 383 16.49 -6.81 -29.48
C PRO A 383 17.57 -6.82 -30.57
N ASP A 384 18.11 -5.64 -30.89
CA ASP A 384 19.08 -5.45 -31.98
C ASP A 384 20.54 -5.75 -31.58
N ARG A 385 20.83 -6.06 -30.30
CA ARG A 385 22.20 -6.23 -29.82
C ARG A 385 22.35 -7.21 -28.66
N VAL A 386 23.29 -8.14 -28.80
CA VAL A 386 23.75 -9.02 -27.71
C VAL A 386 25.16 -8.61 -27.31
N VAL A 387 25.40 -8.45 -26.01
CA VAL A 387 26.72 -8.20 -25.45
C VAL A 387 27.17 -9.42 -24.66
N VAL A 388 28.22 -10.09 -25.15
CA VAL A 388 28.80 -11.27 -24.50
C VAL A 388 30.08 -10.84 -23.78
N VAL A 389 30.17 -11.12 -22.48
CA VAL A 389 31.33 -10.78 -21.65
C VAL A 389 32.13 -12.05 -21.34
N LEU A 390 33.33 -12.14 -21.89
CA LEU A 390 34.21 -13.31 -21.78
C LEU A 390 35.45 -12.98 -20.95
N GLY A 391 35.79 -13.86 -20.01
CA GLY A 391 37.08 -13.89 -19.33
C GLY A 391 38.10 -14.62 -20.19
N ILE A 392 39.26 -14.00 -20.45
CA ILE A 392 40.35 -14.57 -21.26
C ILE A 392 41.69 -14.43 -20.51
N PRO A 393 42.63 -15.38 -20.64
CA PRO A 393 43.99 -15.22 -20.12
C PRO A 393 44.70 -13.93 -20.60
N PRO A 394 45.71 -13.43 -19.86
CA PRO A 394 46.45 -12.24 -20.26
C PRO A 394 47.41 -12.54 -21.42
N GLY A 395 47.10 -12.00 -22.60
CA GLY A 395 47.97 -12.06 -23.79
C GLY A 395 47.30 -12.68 -25.02
N GLU A 396 46.29 -13.52 -24.81
CA GLU A 396 45.56 -14.16 -25.92
C GLU A 396 44.56 -13.23 -26.59
N HIS A 397 44.43 -13.38 -27.91
CA HIS A 397 43.51 -12.62 -28.74
C HIS A 397 42.83 -13.59 -29.71
N TYR A 398 41.50 -13.63 -29.69
CA TYR A 398 40.67 -14.47 -30.55
C TYR A 398 39.96 -13.62 -31.62
N PRO A 399 40.63 -13.25 -32.73
CA PRO A 399 39.98 -12.57 -33.84
C PRO A 399 38.95 -13.49 -34.50
N GLY A 400 37.74 -12.99 -34.73
CA GLY A 400 36.63 -13.73 -35.34
C GLY A 400 35.67 -14.43 -34.36
N LEU A 401 35.95 -14.46 -33.06
CA LEU A 401 35.02 -15.04 -32.06
C LEU A 401 33.69 -14.29 -31.99
N SER A 402 33.69 -12.97 -32.27
CA SER A 402 32.46 -12.18 -32.41
C SER A 402 31.56 -12.67 -33.54
N ASP A 403 32.17 -13.11 -34.63
CA ASP A 403 31.49 -13.42 -35.88
C ASP A 403 30.99 -14.86 -35.82
N LEU A 404 31.78 -15.77 -35.24
CA LEU A 404 31.40 -17.15 -34.93
C LEU A 404 30.22 -17.20 -33.94
N VAL A 405 30.24 -16.38 -32.88
CA VAL A 405 29.11 -16.28 -31.94
C VAL A 405 27.88 -15.62 -32.60
N ALA A 406 28.06 -14.64 -33.50
CA ALA A 406 26.96 -14.07 -34.27
C ALA A 406 26.32 -15.07 -35.22
N GLU A 407 27.13 -15.88 -35.91
CA GLU A 407 26.68 -16.92 -36.85
C GLU A 407 25.92 -18.03 -36.11
N ALA A 408 26.45 -18.54 -34.99
CA ALA A 408 25.77 -19.54 -34.15
C ALA A 408 24.42 -19.05 -33.60
N ILE A 409 24.36 -17.78 -33.13
CA ILE A 409 23.10 -17.17 -32.67
C ILE A 409 22.12 -17.04 -33.85
N THR A 410 22.59 -16.59 -35.02
CA THR A 410 21.73 -16.37 -36.20
C THR A 410 21.15 -17.69 -36.72
N GLU A 411 21.98 -18.74 -36.84
CA GLU A 411 21.60 -20.04 -37.42
C GLU A 411 20.56 -20.80 -36.58
N ARG A 412 20.58 -20.67 -35.24
CA ARG A 412 19.60 -21.30 -34.34
C ARG A 412 18.43 -20.42 -33.92
N THR A 413 18.55 -19.10 -34.02
CA THR A 413 17.52 -18.15 -33.56
C THR A 413 16.68 -17.58 -34.71
N ASP A 414 17.10 -17.80 -35.97
CA ASP A 414 16.46 -17.29 -37.19
C ASP A 414 16.29 -15.76 -37.17
N ARG A 415 17.30 -15.09 -36.59
CA ARG A 415 17.35 -13.64 -36.35
C ARG A 415 18.78 -13.14 -36.50
N ASP A 416 18.96 -12.16 -37.39
CA ASP A 416 20.18 -11.37 -37.48
C ASP A 416 20.24 -10.42 -36.26
N VAL A 417 21.26 -10.58 -35.41
CA VAL A 417 21.42 -9.81 -34.18
C VAL A 417 22.87 -9.36 -34.04
N GLY A 418 23.09 -8.06 -33.85
CA GLY A 418 24.44 -7.51 -33.73
C GLY A 418 25.14 -7.98 -32.44
N VAL A 419 26.10 -8.90 -32.56
CA VAL A 419 26.90 -9.34 -31.41
C VAL A 419 28.06 -8.39 -31.16
N ARG A 420 28.30 -8.03 -29.90
CA ARG A 420 29.52 -7.37 -29.44
C ARG A 420 30.14 -8.15 -28.30
N VAL A 421 31.24 -8.83 -28.57
CA VAL A 421 32.05 -9.50 -27.54
C VAL A 421 32.90 -8.47 -26.81
N ARG A 422 32.91 -8.54 -25.47
CA ARG A 422 33.77 -7.74 -24.60
C ARG A 422 34.68 -8.67 -23.79
N TYR A 423 35.97 -8.57 -24.06
CA TYR A 423 37.01 -9.31 -23.35
C TYR A 423 37.36 -8.63 -22.03
N ILE A 424 37.53 -9.44 -20.99
CA ILE A 424 38.09 -9.04 -19.69
C ILE A 424 39.26 -9.98 -19.42
N HIS A 425 40.46 -9.43 -19.23
CA HIS A 425 41.61 -10.25 -18.86
C HIS A 425 41.50 -10.69 -17.40
N VAL A 426 41.58 -12.00 -17.16
CA VAL A 426 41.55 -12.60 -15.82
C VAL A 426 42.92 -13.21 -15.56
N ALA A 427 43.53 -12.89 -14.41
CA ALA A 427 44.94 -13.21 -14.15
C ALA A 427 45.20 -14.69 -13.77
N GLU A 428 44.17 -15.44 -13.38
CA GLU A 428 44.22 -16.85 -12.98
C GLU A 428 42.82 -17.49 -13.18
N PRO A 429 42.72 -18.77 -13.54
CA PRO A 429 41.47 -19.51 -13.43
C PRO A 429 41.14 -19.71 -11.95
N VAL A 430 39.94 -19.32 -11.54
CA VAL A 430 39.44 -19.65 -10.21
C VAL A 430 38.74 -21.00 -10.30
N ASP A 431 39.37 -22.03 -9.76
CA ASP A 431 38.76 -23.35 -9.59
C ASP A 431 37.49 -23.26 -8.71
N ALA A 432 36.43 -23.95 -9.16
CA ALA A 432 35.15 -24.27 -8.48
C ALA A 432 34.16 -23.12 -8.19
#